data_AF-A0A0G0H427-F1
#
_entry.id   AF-A0A0G0H427-F1
#
_cell.length_a   1.000
_cell.length_b   1.000
_cell.length_c   1.000
_cell.angle_alpha   90.00
_cell.angle_beta   90.00
_cell.angle_gamma   90.00
#
_symmetry.space_group_name_H-M   'P 1'
#
loop_
_entity.id
_entity.type
_entity.pdbx_description
1 polymer ?
#
loop_
_entity_poly.entity_id
_entity_poly.type
_entity_poly.pdbx_seq_one_letter_code
_entity_poly.pdbx_strand_id
1 'polypeptide(L)'
;MEHLPNAIIIEALTHVTWNSKKVQQDIAVARKNSKGVDYSDQELKEIIRRGWREMRILEGYASQWKKPEQINDIMGIWVPSGPGFIEKPYKDDRYKNYEWSRFMGRRRLMYAALLMRKTAEARSNGVFGSNQSIEMIEKHAPILLFNGIDSENTDIRDYLAREGLIIPPSKVHILGSGLNNTLDQVHNLASQEGQEFLNSLDGHTLSIVTHVPHATRLLHLLGKNNPFPSGLGVSLLSLPTPQQGIEYKRNEICGILSHIIRGEATVEPFIPSNISFDS
;
A
#
# COMPACT_ATOMS: atom_id res chain seq x y z
N MET A 1 4.17 22.34 -23.89
CA MET A 1 4.47 22.62 -22.47
C MET A 1 5.84 22.08 -22.20
N GLU A 2 6.83 22.96 -22.09
CA GLU A 2 8.20 22.57 -21.74
C GLU A 2 8.20 21.82 -20.39
N HIS A 3 8.85 20.66 -20.34
CA HIS A 3 9.00 19.91 -19.10
C HIS A 3 9.88 20.70 -18.15
N LEU A 4 9.28 21.40 -17.18
CA LEU A 4 10.02 22.00 -16.07
C LEU A 4 10.92 20.91 -15.43
N PRO A 5 12.21 21.22 -15.17
CA PRO A 5 13.12 20.30 -14.52
C PRO A 5 12.51 19.72 -13.23
N ASN A 6 12.70 18.42 -13.04
CA ASN A 6 12.08 17.66 -11.96
C ASN A 6 12.33 18.26 -10.57
N ALA A 7 13.53 18.82 -10.36
CA ALA A 7 13.92 19.50 -9.14
C ALA A 7 13.04 20.73 -8.84
N ILE A 8 12.66 21.50 -9.86
CA ILE A 8 11.84 22.72 -9.70
C ILE A 8 10.43 22.35 -9.23
N ILE A 9 9.84 21.30 -9.81
CA ILE A 9 8.50 20.84 -9.42
C ILE A 9 8.51 20.33 -7.98
N ILE A 10 9.51 19.53 -7.60
CA ILE A 10 9.65 19.01 -6.24
C ILE A 10 9.85 20.15 -5.23
N GLU A 11 10.66 21.15 -5.56
CA GLU A 11 10.89 22.29 -4.67
C GLU A 11 9.60 23.13 -4.49
N ALA A 12 8.88 23.40 -5.58
CA ALA A 12 7.59 24.09 -5.51
C ALA A 12 6.56 23.32 -4.66
N LEU A 13 6.46 22.00 -4.85
CA LEU A 13 5.57 21.15 -4.05
C LEU A 13 5.98 21.11 -2.57
N THR A 14 7.28 21.08 -2.29
CA THR A 14 7.82 21.13 -0.93
C THR A 14 7.45 22.44 -0.26
N HIS A 15 7.66 23.57 -0.93
CA HIS A 15 7.30 24.88 -0.43
C HIS A 15 5.80 25.01 -0.15
N VAL A 16 4.95 24.59 -1.09
CA VAL A 16 3.48 24.63 -0.91
C VAL A 16 3.02 23.71 0.22
N THR A 17 3.63 22.54 0.36
CA THR A 17 3.31 21.59 1.44
C THR A 17 3.73 22.17 2.79
N TRP A 18 4.97 22.65 2.92
CA TRP A 18 5.47 23.25 4.15
C TRP A 18 4.60 24.41 4.64
N ASN A 19 4.18 25.30 3.74
CA ASN A 19 3.37 26.47 4.10
C ASN A 19 1.87 26.17 4.30
N SER A 20 1.45 24.91 4.18
CA SER A 20 0.07 24.52 4.46
C SER A 20 -0.23 24.64 5.96
N LYS A 21 -1.30 25.37 6.30
CA LYS A 21 -1.80 25.46 7.69
C LYS A 21 -2.00 24.09 8.33
N LYS A 22 -2.49 23.12 7.54
CA LYS A 22 -2.71 21.74 8.00
C LYS A 22 -1.39 21.06 8.38
N VAL A 23 -0.36 21.17 7.53
CA VAL A 23 0.96 20.55 7.80
C VAL A 23 1.56 21.13 9.08
N GLN A 24 1.48 22.45 9.26
CA GLN A 24 1.97 23.12 10.46
C GLN A 24 1.21 22.68 11.72
N GLN A 25 -0.11 22.52 11.63
CA GLN A 25 -0.93 21.98 12.73
C GLN A 25 -0.57 20.52 13.06
N ASP A 26 -0.43 19.66 12.05
CA ASP A 26 -0.10 18.24 12.23
C ASP A 26 1.30 18.08 12.86
N ILE A 27 2.29 18.88 12.43
CA ILE A 27 3.64 18.93 13.02
C ILE A 27 3.56 19.37 14.49
N ALA A 28 2.81 20.43 14.79
CA ALA A 28 2.68 20.92 16.17
C ALA A 28 2.05 19.87 17.10
N VAL A 29 1.00 19.17 16.62
CA VAL A 29 0.38 18.06 17.37
C VAL A 29 1.35 16.90 17.53
N ALA A 30 2.10 16.53 16.49
CA ALA A 30 3.07 15.45 16.56
C ALA A 30 4.22 15.77 17.54
N ARG A 31 4.76 17.00 17.51
CA ARG A 31 5.80 17.47 18.44
C ARG A 31 5.33 17.42 19.90
N LYS A 32 4.08 17.84 20.17
CA LYS A 32 3.50 17.77 21.53
C LYS A 32 3.43 16.33 22.07
N ASN A 33 3.28 15.36 21.17
CA ASN A 33 3.13 13.95 21.51
C ASN A 33 4.43 13.14 21.30
N SER A 34 5.55 13.77 20.92
CA SER A 34 6.80 13.06 20.69
C SER A 34 7.48 12.67 22.00
N LYS A 35 8.13 11.51 22.02
CA LYS A 35 8.94 11.04 23.17
C LYS A 35 10.42 11.46 23.03
N GLY A 36 10.67 12.71 22.63
CA GLY A 36 12.00 13.31 22.69
C GLY A 36 12.84 13.29 21.41
N VAL A 37 12.25 13.04 20.24
CA VAL A 37 12.92 13.34 18.95
C VAL A 37 12.48 14.72 18.51
N ASP A 38 13.43 15.66 18.47
CA ASP A 38 13.21 17.01 17.97
C ASP A 38 13.88 17.16 16.61
N TYR A 39 13.08 17.45 15.59
CA TYR A 39 13.52 17.71 14.24
C TYR A 39 13.44 19.21 13.98
N SER A 40 14.54 19.78 13.49
CA SER A 40 14.57 21.13 12.97
C SER A 40 13.63 21.30 11.76
N ASP A 41 13.20 22.52 11.52
CA ASP A 41 12.36 22.82 10.35
C ASP A 41 13.07 22.50 9.01
N GLN A 42 14.40 22.54 8.98
CA GLN A 42 15.17 22.14 7.80
C GLN A 42 15.10 20.62 7.57
N GLU A 43 15.24 19.82 8.62
CA GLU A 43 15.10 18.36 8.54
C GLU A 43 13.68 17.96 8.12
N LEU A 44 12.65 18.61 8.69
CA LEU A 44 11.27 18.34 8.31
C LEU A 44 10.99 18.71 6.84
N LYS A 45 11.54 19.82 6.34
CA LYS A 45 11.45 20.17 4.91
C LYS A 45 12.15 19.15 4.03
N GLU A 46 13.29 18.62 4.46
CA GLU A 46 13.99 17.57 3.70
C GLU A 46 13.18 16.28 3.65
N ILE A 47 12.52 15.89 4.75
CA ILE A 47 11.61 14.74 4.76
C ILE A 47 10.44 14.96 3.78
N ILE A 48 9.87 16.16 3.72
CA ILE A 48 8.81 16.50 2.73
C ILE A 48 9.35 16.36 1.30
N ARG A 49 10.52 16.95 1.02
CA ARG A 49 11.16 16.91 -0.30
C ARG A 49 11.40 15.47 -0.75
N ARG A 50 11.92 14.65 0.16
CA ARG A 50 12.14 13.22 -0.03
C ARG A 50 10.84 12.48 -0.33
N GLY A 51 9.79 12.67 0.47
CA GLY A 51 8.49 12.02 0.22
C GLY A 51 7.90 12.35 -1.15
N TRP A 52 8.06 13.59 -1.64
CA TRP A 52 7.67 13.95 -3.02
C TRP A 52 8.51 13.24 -4.07
N ARG A 53 9.83 13.13 -3.86
CA ARG A 53 10.74 12.41 -4.77
C ARG A 53 10.40 10.92 -4.83
N GLU A 54 10.21 10.28 -3.68
CA GLU A 54 9.84 8.86 -3.58
C GLU A 54 8.51 8.59 -4.26
N MET A 55 7.47 9.40 -3.99
CA MET A 55 6.19 9.28 -4.70
C MET A 55 6.39 9.35 -6.21
N ARG A 56 7.19 10.30 -6.70
CA ARG A 56 7.46 10.44 -8.13
C ARG A 56 8.13 9.19 -8.72
N ILE A 57 9.14 8.65 -8.04
CA ILE A 57 9.82 7.42 -8.46
C ILE A 57 8.80 6.27 -8.53
N LEU A 58 7.98 6.11 -7.48
CA LEU A 58 6.94 5.09 -7.42
C LEU A 58 5.85 5.27 -8.48
N GLU A 59 5.49 6.50 -8.89
CA GLU A 59 4.61 6.72 -10.05
C GLU A 59 5.23 6.18 -11.35
N GLY A 60 6.56 6.26 -11.48
CA GLY A 60 7.28 5.68 -12.63
C GLY A 60 7.10 4.17 -12.70
N TYR A 61 7.10 3.49 -11.54
CA TYR A 61 6.86 2.05 -11.43
C TYR A 61 5.37 1.67 -11.43
N ALA A 62 4.47 2.63 -11.23
CA ALA A 62 3.05 2.35 -11.08
C ALA A 62 2.45 1.77 -12.38
N SER A 63 1.58 0.78 -12.23
CA SER A 63 0.99 0.03 -13.35
C SER A 63 1.98 -0.71 -14.26
N GLN A 64 3.28 -0.73 -13.96
CA GLN A 64 4.22 -1.56 -14.70
C GLN A 64 3.98 -3.03 -14.31
N TRP A 65 3.48 -3.80 -15.27
CA TRP A 65 3.31 -5.23 -15.08
C TRP A 65 4.67 -5.91 -15.01
N LYS A 66 4.84 -6.76 -13.99
CA LYS A 66 5.96 -7.69 -13.91
C LYS A 66 5.98 -8.60 -15.14
N LYS A 67 7.18 -8.96 -15.56
CA LYS A 67 7.35 -10.01 -16.58
C LYS A 67 6.85 -11.35 -16.02
N PRO A 68 6.39 -12.30 -16.86
CA PRO A 68 5.85 -13.58 -16.40
C PRO A 68 6.77 -14.31 -15.40
N GLU A 69 8.09 -14.26 -15.62
CA GLU A 69 9.08 -14.90 -14.76
C GLU A 69 9.09 -14.31 -13.34
N GLN A 70 8.84 -13.00 -13.22
CA GLN A 70 8.78 -12.29 -11.94
C GLN A 70 7.43 -12.47 -11.21
N ILE A 71 6.40 -12.94 -11.94
CA ILE A 71 5.08 -13.22 -11.37
C ILE A 71 5.04 -14.61 -10.76
N ASN A 72 5.78 -15.58 -11.34
CA ASN A 72 5.77 -16.97 -10.88
C ASN A 72 6.24 -17.16 -9.43
N ASP A 73 7.11 -16.29 -8.92
CA ASP A 73 7.61 -16.36 -7.54
C ASP A 73 6.67 -15.71 -6.50
N ILE A 74 5.60 -15.02 -6.94
CA ILE A 74 4.67 -14.37 -6.01
C ILE A 74 3.77 -15.42 -5.38
N MET A 75 3.99 -15.77 -4.12
CA MET A 75 3.15 -16.73 -3.38
C MET A 75 2.12 -16.04 -2.48
N GLY A 76 2.36 -14.78 -2.11
CA GLY A 76 1.43 -13.97 -1.34
C GLY A 76 1.17 -12.60 -1.99
N ILE A 77 -0.03 -12.08 -1.82
CA ILE A 77 -0.38 -10.70 -2.16
C ILE A 77 -0.94 -10.03 -0.91
N TRP A 78 -0.32 -8.97 -0.42
CA TRP A 78 -0.87 -8.15 0.65
C TRP A 78 -1.57 -6.92 0.09
N VAL A 79 -2.87 -6.79 0.40
CA VAL A 79 -3.68 -5.63 0.08
C VAL A 79 -4.03 -4.87 1.37
N PRO A 80 -3.22 -3.89 1.79
CA PRO A 80 -3.59 -3.03 2.91
C PRO A 80 -4.84 -2.23 2.55
N SER A 81 -5.72 -2.05 3.53
CA SER A 81 -7.01 -1.41 3.30
C SER A 81 -6.87 0.07 2.90
N GLY A 82 -7.82 0.58 2.12
CA GLY A 82 -7.83 1.95 1.60
C GLY A 82 -9.25 2.48 1.48
N PRO A 83 -9.47 3.78 1.23
CA PRO A 83 -10.81 4.34 1.23
C PRO A 83 -11.67 3.75 0.08
N GLY A 84 -12.96 3.52 0.33
CA GLY A 84 -13.92 3.05 -0.67
C GLY A 84 -13.75 1.58 -1.09
N PHE A 85 -14.75 0.76 -0.78
CA PHE A 85 -14.74 -0.70 -0.97
C PHE A 85 -15.76 -1.15 -2.00
N ILE A 86 -16.03 -2.45 -2.03
CA ILE A 86 -16.82 -3.14 -3.06
C ILE A 86 -18.18 -2.47 -3.26
N GLU A 87 -18.91 -2.23 -2.16
CA GLU A 87 -20.26 -1.64 -2.22
C GLU A 87 -20.31 -0.21 -1.72
N LYS A 88 -19.43 0.16 -0.80
CA LYS A 88 -19.37 1.49 -0.19
C LYS A 88 -18.34 2.34 -0.94
N PRO A 89 -18.76 3.26 -1.83
CA PRO A 89 -17.83 4.05 -2.65
C PRO A 89 -16.85 4.88 -1.82
N TYR A 90 -17.27 5.31 -0.64
CA TYR A 90 -16.50 6.12 0.28
C TYR A 90 -16.38 5.42 1.63
N LYS A 91 -15.22 5.59 2.26
CA LYS A 91 -15.04 5.27 3.69
C LYS A 91 -15.49 6.49 4.49
N ASP A 92 -16.14 6.29 5.64
CA ASP A 92 -16.44 7.39 6.56
C ASP A 92 -15.18 7.80 7.32
N ASP A 93 -14.26 8.46 6.62
CA ASP A 93 -13.01 8.97 7.16
C ASP A 93 -12.74 10.39 6.63
N ARG A 94 -11.53 10.90 6.90
CA ARG A 94 -11.08 12.21 6.43
C ARG A 94 -11.08 12.38 4.91
N TYR A 95 -11.23 11.31 4.14
CA TYR A 95 -11.22 11.31 2.69
C TYR A 95 -12.63 11.26 2.06
N LYS A 96 -13.70 11.09 2.86
CA LYS A 96 -15.07 10.86 2.36
C LYS A 96 -15.62 11.89 1.37
N ASN A 97 -15.12 13.13 1.42
CA ASN A 97 -15.58 14.23 0.57
C ASN A 97 -14.72 14.44 -0.69
N TYR A 98 -13.72 13.58 -0.92
CA TYR A 98 -12.85 13.69 -2.09
C TYR A 98 -13.22 12.65 -3.13
N GLU A 99 -13.58 13.08 -4.34
CA GLU A 99 -13.95 12.16 -5.44
C GLU A 99 -12.82 11.17 -5.77
N TRP A 100 -11.55 11.60 -5.65
CA TRP A 100 -10.40 10.73 -5.89
C TRP A 100 -10.35 9.52 -4.95
N SER A 101 -10.98 9.60 -3.77
CA SER A 101 -11.00 8.53 -2.76
C SER A 101 -12.00 7.41 -3.09
N ARG A 102 -12.89 7.67 -4.06
CA ARG A 102 -13.97 6.78 -4.44
C ARG A 102 -13.43 5.44 -4.94
N PHE A 103 -13.88 4.34 -4.32
CA PHE A 103 -13.55 2.96 -4.72
C PHE A 103 -12.04 2.64 -4.74
N MET A 104 -11.19 3.34 -4.00
CA MET A 104 -9.75 3.05 -4.03
C MET A 104 -9.40 1.66 -3.47
N GLY A 105 -10.03 1.24 -2.36
CA GLY A 105 -9.93 -0.11 -1.82
C GLY A 105 -10.36 -1.16 -2.85
N ARG A 106 -11.50 -0.92 -3.52
CA ARG A 106 -11.96 -1.77 -4.64
C ARG A 106 -10.93 -1.85 -5.77
N ARG A 107 -10.31 -0.73 -6.19
CA ARG A 107 -9.27 -0.73 -7.24
C ARG A 107 -8.06 -1.57 -6.84
N ARG A 108 -7.62 -1.50 -5.58
CA ARG A 108 -6.52 -2.35 -5.07
C ARG A 108 -6.91 -3.83 -5.14
N LEU A 109 -8.10 -4.20 -4.68
CA LEU A 109 -8.60 -5.58 -4.74
C LEU A 109 -8.75 -6.09 -6.18
N MET A 110 -9.27 -5.27 -7.10
CA MET A 110 -9.36 -5.64 -8.51
C MET A 110 -7.98 -5.85 -9.15
N TYR A 111 -7.01 -5.02 -8.80
CA TYR A 111 -5.63 -5.18 -9.26
C TYR A 111 -5.00 -6.47 -8.71
N ALA A 112 -5.23 -6.76 -7.42
CA ALA A 112 -4.80 -8.01 -6.80
C ALA A 112 -5.47 -9.24 -7.46
N ALA A 113 -6.77 -9.18 -7.76
CA ALA A 113 -7.50 -10.24 -8.46
C ALA A 113 -6.91 -10.52 -9.85
N LEU A 114 -6.57 -9.45 -10.59
CA LEU A 114 -5.93 -9.58 -11.90
C LEU A 114 -4.52 -10.19 -11.77
N LEU A 115 -3.77 -9.83 -10.74
CA LEU A 115 -2.46 -10.44 -10.45
C LEU A 115 -2.59 -11.92 -10.09
N MET A 116 -3.56 -12.29 -9.25
CA MET A 116 -3.88 -13.68 -8.92
C MET A 116 -4.15 -14.50 -10.18
N ARG A 117 -5.02 -13.97 -11.05
CA ARG A 117 -5.34 -14.59 -12.34
C ARG A 117 -4.09 -14.79 -13.19
N LYS A 118 -3.30 -13.73 -13.44
CA LYS A 118 -2.09 -13.83 -14.26
C LYS A 118 -1.06 -14.81 -13.69
N THR A 119 -0.93 -14.86 -12.37
CA THR A 119 -0.04 -15.82 -11.70
C THR A 119 -0.52 -17.26 -11.91
N ALA A 120 -1.83 -17.47 -11.83
CA ALA A 120 -2.42 -18.78 -12.10
C ALA A 120 -2.24 -19.19 -13.59
N GLU A 121 -2.47 -18.28 -14.54
CA GLU A 121 -2.22 -18.52 -15.99
C GLU A 121 -0.77 -18.95 -16.21
N ALA A 122 0.18 -18.16 -15.68
CA ALA A 122 1.62 -18.40 -15.83
C ALA A 122 2.06 -19.74 -15.22
N ARG A 123 1.55 -20.11 -14.04
CA ARG A 123 1.89 -21.39 -13.36
C ARG A 123 1.25 -22.61 -14.00
N SER A 124 0.14 -22.43 -14.71
CA SER A 124 -0.57 -23.52 -15.38
C SER A 124 -0.12 -23.80 -16.81
N ASN A 125 0.73 -22.94 -17.39
CA ASN A 125 1.03 -22.94 -18.82
C ASN A 125 -0.25 -22.89 -19.71
N GLY A 126 -1.27 -22.17 -19.26
CA GLY A 126 -2.61 -22.16 -19.88
C GLY A 126 -3.18 -20.74 -20.02
N VAL A 127 -4.05 -20.55 -21.02
CA VAL A 127 -4.82 -19.31 -21.23
C VAL A 127 -6.26 -19.58 -20.76
N PHE A 128 -6.78 -18.78 -19.83
CA PHE A 128 -8.11 -19.06 -19.25
C PHE A 128 -9.27 -18.80 -20.21
N GLY A 129 -10.09 -19.84 -20.41
CA GLY A 129 -11.52 -19.71 -20.76
C GLY A 129 -12.40 -19.46 -19.52
N SER A 130 -13.69 -19.15 -19.70
CA SER A 130 -14.57 -18.67 -18.62
C SER A 130 -14.79 -19.68 -17.48
N ASN A 131 -15.06 -20.95 -17.78
CA ASN A 131 -15.42 -21.96 -16.76
C ASN A 131 -14.21 -22.66 -16.11
N GLN A 132 -13.05 -22.70 -16.76
CA GLN A 132 -11.82 -23.27 -16.21
C GLN A 132 -11.08 -22.29 -15.28
N SER A 133 -11.60 -21.08 -15.09
CA SER A 133 -10.87 -20.01 -14.40
C SER A 133 -10.81 -20.17 -12.88
N ILE A 134 -11.87 -20.67 -12.23
CA ILE A 134 -11.95 -20.72 -10.74
C ILE A 134 -11.06 -21.83 -10.18
N GLU A 135 -11.19 -23.07 -10.67
CA GLU A 135 -10.37 -24.21 -10.21
C GLU A 135 -8.87 -23.92 -10.36
N MET A 136 -8.51 -23.23 -11.44
CA MET A 136 -7.13 -22.88 -11.72
C MET A 136 -6.62 -21.77 -10.80
N ILE A 137 -7.45 -20.77 -10.48
CA ILE A 137 -7.13 -19.76 -9.47
C ILE A 137 -6.99 -20.45 -8.11
N GLU A 138 -7.90 -21.34 -7.74
CA GLU A 138 -7.84 -22.09 -6.48
C GLU A 138 -6.58 -22.96 -6.38
N LYS A 139 -6.13 -23.55 -7.48
CA LYS A 139 -4.93 -24.39 -7.45
C LYS A 139 -3.64 -23.58 -7.51
N HIS A 140 -3.57 -22.55 -8.36
CA HIS A 140 -2.31 -21.94 -8.76
C HIS A 140 -2.12 -20.48 -8.33
N ALA A 141 -3.19 -19.75 -7.98
CA ALA A 141 -3.04 -18.36 -7.57
C ALA A 141 -2.34 -18.23 -6.20
N PRO A 142 -1.63 -17.11 -5.97
CA PRO A 142 -1.14 -16.74 -4.64
C PRO A 142 -2.29 -16.54 -3.66
N ILE A 143 -1.98 -16.59 -2.36
CA ILE A 143 -2.94 -16.25 -1.32
C ILE A 143 -3.00 -14.73 -1.18
N LEU A 144 -4.21 -14.16 -1.16
CA LEU A 144 -4.46 -12.76 -0.89
C LEU A 144 -4.62 -12.56 0.62
N LEU A 145 -3.70 -11.81 1.20
CA LEU A 145 -3.78 -11.28 2.56
C LEU A 145 -4.47 -9.91 2.52
N PHE A 146 -5.58 -9.78 3.24
CA PHE A 146 -6.25 -8.51 3.46
C PHE A 146 -6.33 -8.20 4.95
N ASN A 147 -6.07 -6.95 5.34
CA ASN A 147 -6.30 -6.49 6.70
C ASN A 147 -6.86 -5.07 6.73
N GLY A 148 -8.17 -4.98 6.95
CA GLY A 148 -8.89 -3.72 7.10
C GLY A 148 -9.50 -3.55 8.48
N ILE A 149 -10.24 -2.46 8.65
CA ILE A 149 -11.06 -2.28 9.85
C ILE A 149 -12.23 -3.28 9.81
N ASP A 150 -12.89 -3.52 10.94
CA ASP A 150 -13.89 -4.59 11.04
C ASP A 150 -15.00 -4.50 9.98
N SER A 151 -15.51 -3.29 9.69
CA SER A 151 -16.52 -3.12 8.64
C SER A 151 -16.02 -3.48 7.24
N GLU A 152 -14.74 -3.25 6.95
CA GLU A 152 -14.13 -3.57 5.65
C GLU A 152 -13.89 -5.08 5.54
N ASN A 153 -13.46 -5.71 6.63
CA ASN A 153 -13.30 -7.16 6.72
C ASN A 153 -14.64 -7.86 6.53
N THR A 154 -15.73 -7.36 7.15
CA THR A 154 -17.09 -7.87 6.95
C THR A 154 -17.55 -7.68 5.51
N ASP A 155 -17.39 -6.50 4.92
CA ASP A 155 -17.77 -6.23 3.52
C ASP A 155 -17.07 -7.21 2.54
N ILE A 156 -15.82 -7.60 2.80
CA ILE A 156 -15.10 -8.59 1.98
C ILE A 156 -15.64 -10.00 2.23
N ARG A 157 -15.90 -10.41 3.48
CA ARG A 157 -16.50 -11.72 3.77
C ARG A 157 -17.86 -11.87 3.08
N ASP A 158 -18.70 -10.84 3.16
CA ASP A 158 -20.02 -10.82 2.53
C ASP A 158 -19.91 -10.84 1.01
N TYR A 159 -18.90 -10.18 0.44
CA TYR A 159 -18.63 -10.27 -0.98
C TYR A 159 -18.17 -11.68 -1.38
N LEU A 160 -17.26 -12.30 -0.63
CA LEU A 160 -16.71 -13.64 -0.87
C LEU A 160 -17.75 -14.76 -0.73
N ALA A 161 -18.83 -14.52 0.00
CA ALA A 161 -19.94 -15.47 0.13
C ALA A 161 -20.89 -15.51 -1.08
N ARG A 162 -20.73 -14.63 -2.06
CA ARG A 162 -21.61 -14.55 -3.24
C ARG A 162 -21.27 -15.64 -4.27
N GLU A 163 -22.28 -16.09 -5.00
CA GLU A 163 -22.08 -16.98 -6.15
C GLU A 163 -21.45 -16.23 -7.34
N GLY A 164 -20.70 -16.97 -8.18
CA GLY A 164 -20.14 -16.44 -9.44
C GLY A 164 -18.90 -15.57 -9.29
N LEU A 165 -18.23 -15.62 -8.13
CA LEU A 165 -16.98 -14.89 -7.91
C LEU A 165 -15.79 -15.53 -8.63
N ILE A 166 -14.87 -14.68 -9.07
CA ILE A 166 -13.64 -15.10 -9.75
C ILE A 166 -12.55 -15.52 -8.75
N ILE A 167 -12.57 -14.98 -7.51
CA ILE A 167 -11.60 -15.34 -6.47
C ILE A 167 -12.28 -16.28 -5.47
N PRO A 168 -11.75 -17.50 -5.27
CA PRO A 168 -12.28 -18.43 -4.28
C PRO A 168 -11.96 -17.97 -2.85
N PRO A 169 -12.88 -18.13 -1.88
CA PRO A 169 -12.64 -17.75 -0.48
C PRO A 169 -11.40 -18.44 0.13
N SER A 170 -11.08 -19.66 -0.32
CA SER A 170 -9.88 -20.42 0.09
C SER A 170 -8.56 -19.71 -0.24
N LYS A 171 -8.59 -18.72 -1.14
CA LYS A 171 -7.43 -17.89 -1.51
C LYS A 171 -7.40 -16.52 -0.84
N VAL A 172 -8.31 -16.24 0.09
CA VAL A 172 -8.34 -14.97 0.81
C VAL A 172 -8.18 -15.21 2.31
N HIS A 173 -7.08 -14.69 2.86
CA HIS A 173 -6.83 -14.64 4.29
C HIS A 173 -7.10 -13.22 4.80
N ILE A 174 -8.11 -13.08 5.67
CA ILE A 174 -8.49 -11.78 6.26
C ILE A 174 -7.92 -11.74 7.68
N LEU A 175 -6.90 -10.91 7.88
CA LEU A 175 -6.14 -10.85 9.11
C LEU A 175 -6.67 -9.76 10.05
N GLY A 176 -6.83 -10.13 11.32
CA GLY A 176 -7.06 -9.22 12.44
C GLY A 176 -8.48 -8.63 12.58
N SER A 177 -8.64 -7.94 13.70
CA SER A 177 -9.81 -7.15 14.09
C SER A 177 -9.36 -5.91 14.87
N GLY A 178 -10.21 -4.88 14.95
CA GLY A 178 -9.92 -3.68 15.75
C GLY A 178 -8.82 -2.77 15.18
N LEU A 179 -8.51 -2.91 13.88
CA LEU A 179 -7.59 -2.02 13.18
C LEU A 179 -8.26 -0.65 12.96
N ASN A 180 -7.51 0.43 13.13
CA ASN A 180 -8.00 1.80 12.93
C ASN A 180 -7.19 2.55 11.86
N ASN A 181 -5.92 2.20 11.69
CA ASN A 181 -5.00 2.95 10.85
C ASN A 181 -3.93 2.04 10.18
N THR A 182 -3.09 2.64 9.33
CA THR A 182 -2.03 1.93 8.59
C THR A 182 -0.96 1.32 9.50
N LEU A 183 -0.62 1.96 10.62
CA LEU A 183 0.35 1.40 11.58
C LEU A 183 -0.21 0.13 12.22
N ASP A 184 -1.50 0.11 12.58
CA ASP A 184 -2.16 -1.08 13.10
C ASP A 184 -2.12 -2.22 12.06
N GLN A 185 -2.31 -1.93 10.77
CA GLN A 185 -2.17 -2.93 9.70
C GLN A 185 -0.75 -3.51 9.62
N VAL A 186 0.28 -2.68 9.85
CA VAL A 186 1.68 -3.13 9.89
C VAL A 186 1.95 -3.99 11.14
N HIS A 187 1.49 -3.56 12.32
CA HIS A 187 1.62 -4.33 13.56
C HIS A 187 0.86 -5.64 13.52
N ASN A 188 -0.27 -5.66 12.83
CA ASN A 188 -1.07 -6.86 12.66
C ASN A 188 -0.34 -7.94 11.85
N LEU A 189 0.56 -7.57 10.91
CA LEU A 189 1.46 -8.54 10.27
C LEU A 189 2.47 -9.18 11.25
N ALA A 190 2.82 -8.49 12.33
CA ALA A 190 3.69 -9.01 13.39
C ALA A 190 2.93 -9.84 14.44
N SER A 191 1.60 -9.94 14.34
CA SER A 191 0.82 -10.84 15.19
C SER A 191 1.14 -12.30 14.89
N GLN A 192 0.76 -13.22 15.79
CA GLN A 192 0.95 -14.66 15.58
C GLN A 192 0.38 -15.13 14.23
N GLU A 193 -0.89 -14.81 13.95
CA GLU A 193 -1.56 -15.19 12.70
C GLU A 193 -0.86 -14.55 11.48
N GLY A 194 -0.41 -13.29 11.59
CA GLY A 194 0.35 -12.63 10.53
C GLY A 194 1.69 -13.29 10.26
N GLN A 195 2.42 -13.70 11.30
CA GLN A 195 3.69 -14.41 11.17
C GLN A 195 3.50 -15.83 10.64
N GLU A 196 2.44 -16.54 11.03
CA GLU A 196 2.10 -17.85 10.46
C GLU A 196 1.87 -17.74 8.94
N PHE A 197 1.12 -16.72 8.49
CA PHE A 197 0.96 -16.44 7.07
C PHE A 197 2.30 -16.13 6.39
N LEU A 198 3.10 -15.22 6.93
CA LEU A 198 4.36 -14.81 6.30
C LEU A 198 5.38 -15.95 6.22
N ASN A 199 5.48 -16.78 7.26
CA ASN A 199 6.35 -17.95 7.28
C ASN A 199 5.88 -19.05 6.31
N SER A 200 4.58 -19.10 5.96
CA SER A 200 4.09 -20.02 4.92
C SER A 200 4.57 -19.66 3.50
N LEU A 201 5.14 -18.46 3.32
CA LEU A 201 5.70 -17.96 2.06
C LEU A 201 7.23 -18.14 1.99
N ASP A 202 7.82 -18.98 2.83
CA ASP A 202 9.28 -19.14 2.94
C ASP A 202 9.97 -19.34 1.57
N GLY A 203 11.03 -18.58 1.34
CA GLY A 203 11.78 -18.56 0.07
C GLY A 203 11.08 -17.93 -1.13
N HIS A 204 9.87 -17.38 -0.97
CA HIS A 204 9.07 -16.79 -2.06
C HIS A 204 8.86 -15.28 -1.90
N THR A 205 8.10 -14.69 -2.83
CA THR A 205 7.80 -13.25 -2.81
C THR A 205 6.38 -12.95 -2.30
N LEU A 206 6.29 -12.01 -1.36
CA LEU A 206 5.07 -11.25 -1.03
C LEU A 206 5.00 -9.97 -1.90
N SER A 207 3.88 -9.76 -2.58
CA SER A 207 3.62 -8.52 -3.33
C SER A 207 2.65 -7.61 -2.60
N ILE A 208 3.04 -6.36 -2.35
CA ILE A 208 2.19 -5.34 -1.73
C ILE A 208 1.44 -4.59 -2.82
N VAL A 209 0.10 -4.52 -2.73
CA VAL A 209 -0.75 -3.80 -3.69
C VAL A 209 -1.43 -2.62 -3.01
N THR A 210 -0.97 -1.41 -3.34
CA THR A 210 -1.54 -0.17 -2.79
C THR A 210 -1.35 0.99 -3.77
N HIS A 211 -1.94 2.14 -3.49
CA HIS A 211 -1.72 3.33 -4.31
C HIS A 211 -0.42 4.03 -3.91
N VAL A 212 0.31 4.62 -4.87
CA VAL A 212 1.61 5.29 -4.66
C VAL A 212 1.69 6.17 -3.40
N PRO A 213 0.71 7.05 -3.10
CA PRO A 213 0.83 7.90 -1.92
C PRO A 213 0.82 7.10 -0.62
N HIS A 214 -0.04 6.08 -0.52
CA HIS A 214 -0.07 5.19 0.64
C HIS A 214 1.12 4.24 0.67
N ALA A 215 1.62 3.80 -0.50
CA ALA A 215 2.86 3.03 -0.56
C ALA A 215 4.00 3.78 0.10
N THR A 216 4.17 5.07 -0.25
CA THR A 216 5.24 5.91 0.29
C THR A 216 5.21 5.92 1.81
N ARG A 217 4.06 6.26 2.42
CA ARG A 217 3.91 6.22 3.89
C ARG A 217 4.13 4.83 4.49
N LEU A 218 3.58 3.80 3.83
CA LEU A 218 3.70 2.42 4.29
C LEU A 218 5.16 1.97 4.34
N LEU A 219 6.00 2.34 3.36
CA LEU A 219 7.41 1.95 3.35
C LEU A 219 8.20 2.54 4.52
N HIS A 220 7.91 3.78 4.95
CA HIS A 220 8.53 4.33 6.17
C HIS A 220 8.08 3.62 7.45
N LEU A 221 6.81 3.20 7.52
CA LEU A 221 6.31 2.41 8.65
C LEU A 221 6.97 1.03 8.68
N LEU A 222 7.11 0.38 7.53
CA LEU A 222 7.81 -0.89 7.39
C LEU A 222 9.30 -0.78 7.72
N GLY A 223 9.95 0.35 7.41
CA GLY A 223 11.37 0.56 7.75
C GLY A 223 11.62 0.49 9.26
N LYS A 224 10.65 0.95 10.08
CA LYS A 224 10.73 0.86 11.54
C LYS A 224 10.28 -0.49 12.11
N ASN A 225 9.19 -1.04 11.58
CA ASN A 225 8.46 -2.15 12.22
C ASN A 225 8.72 -3.52 11.56
N ASN A 226 9.39 -3.53 10.39
CA ASN A 226 9.68 -4.66 9.52
C ASN A 226 9.18 -6.04 10.02
N PRO A 227 7.96 -6.46 9.64
CA PRO A 227 7.39 -7.71 10.12
C PRO A 227 7.85 -8.93 9.30
N PHE A 228 8.69 -8.74 8.28
CA PHE A 228 8.98 -9.78 7.30
C PHE A 228 10.09 -10.72 7.79
N PRO A 229 9.89 -12.06 7.73
CA PRO A 229 10.93 -13.02 8.07
C PRO A 229 12.12 -12.93 7.11
N SER A 230 13.29 -13.35 7.60
CA SER A 230 14.52 -13.37 6.79
C SER A 230 14.33 -14.29 5.58
N GLY A 231 14.76 -13.84 4.39
CA GLY A 231 14.65 -14.60 3.15
C GLY A 231 13.34 -14.40 2.38
N LEU A 232 12.32 -13.80 2.98
CA LEU A 232 11.09 -13.44 2.27
C LEU A 232 11.37 -12.29 1.29
N GLY A 233 11.13 -12.52 0.00
CA GLY A 233 11.12 -11.47 -0.99
C GLY A 233 9.94 -10.54 -0.78
N VAL A 234 10.15 -9.22 -0.76
CA VAL A 234 9.05 -8.24 -0.71
C VAL A 234 9.12 -7.36 -1.92
N SER A 235 8.02 -7.31 -2.67
CA SER A 235 7.91 -6.44 -3.84
C SER A 235 6.69 -5.54 -3.74
N LEU A 236 6.76 -4.39 -4.41
CA LEU A 236 5.70 -3.40 -4.44
C LEU A 236 5.09 -3.31 -5.84
N LEU A 237 3.78 -3.48 -5.92
CA LEU A 237 2.98 -3.31 -7.12
C LEU A 237 2.00 -2.16 -6.90
N SER A 238 2.48 -0.95 -7.18
CA SER A 238 1.72 0.26 -6.89
C SER A 238 0.72 0.59 -8.01
N LEU A 239 -0.48 1.02 -7.60
CA LEU A 239 -1.40 1.75 -8.46
C LEU A 239 -1.02 3.23 -8.47
N PRO A 240 -1.19 3.94 -9.60
CA PRO A 240 -0.85 5.34 -9.70
C PRO A 240 -1.74 6.16 -8.77
N THR A 241 -1.31 7.38 -8.42
CA THR A 241 -2.22 8.29 -7.71
C THR A 241 -3.47 8.54 -8.55
N PRO A 242 -4.69 8.45 -7.96
CA PRO A 242 -5.90 8.75 -8.71
C PRO A 242 -5.86 10.18 -9.26
N GLN A 243 -6.56 10.42 -10.36
CA GLN A 243 -6.69 11.76 -10.93
C GLN A 243 -7.23 12.73 -9.84
N GLN A 244 -6.67 13.94 -9.79
CA GLN A 244 -6.99 14.94 -8.75
C GLN A 244 -6.55 14.55 -7.33
N GLY A 245 -5.77 13.47 -7.14
CA GLY A 245 -5.29 13.03 -5.83
C GLY A 245 -4.09 13.80 -5.27
N ILE A 246 -3.97 15.11 -5.54
CA ILE A 246 -2.84 15.90 -5.01
C ILE A 246 -2.96 16.08 -3.49
N GLU A 247 -4.18 16.24 -2.96
CA GLU A 247 -4.42 16.27 -1.52
C GLU A 247 -4.08 14.93 -0.88
N TYR A 248 -4.29 13.82 -1.59
CA TYR A 248 -3.91 12.51 -1.10
C TYR A 248 -2.39 12.42 -0.88
N LYS A 249 -1.59 12.83 -1.88
CA LYS A 249 -0.12 12.93 -1.74
C LYS A 249 0.29 13.74 -0.52
N ARG A 250 -0.27 14.95 -0.37
CA ARG A 250 0.01 15.81 0.78
C ARG A 250 -0.36 15.17 2.12
N ASN A 251 -1.54 14.56 2.21
CA ASN A 251 -2.01 13.92 3.44
C ASN A 251 -1.13 12.72 3.84
N GLU A 252 -0.62 11.97 2.87
CA GLU A 252 0.30 10.86 3.16
C GLU A 252 1.68 11.38 3.59
N ILE A 253 2.18 12.50 3.04
CA ILE A 253 3.39 13.19 3.54
C ILE A 253 3.20 13.71 4.97
N CYS A 254 2.05 14.33 5.29
CA CYS A 254 1.72 14.69 6.67
C CYS A 254 1.78 13.47 7.60
N GLY A 255 1.23 12.34 7.12
CA GLY A 255 1.27 11.08 7.85
C GLY A 255 2.70 10.60 8.10
N ILE A 256 3.59 10.66 7.10
CA ILE A 256 5.01 10.32 7.24
C ILE A 256 5.66 11.17 8.33
N LEU A 257 5.52 12.50 8.25
CA LEU A 257 6.09 13.42 9.25
C LEU A 257 5.58 13.11 10.66
N SER A 258 4.26 12.93 10.81
CA SER A 258 3.63 12.66 12.10
C SER A 258 4.19 11.37 12.73
N HIS A 259 4.32 10.29 11.95
CA HIS A 259 4.85 9.02 12.46
C HIS A 259 6.36 9.08 12.73
N ILE A 260 7.15 9.79 11.92
CA ILE A 260 8.58 9.99 12.17
C ILE A 260 8.80 10.78 13.47
N ILE A 261 8.08 11.89 13.65
CA ILE A 261 8.18 12.72 14.87
C ILE A 261 7.79 11.90 16.13
N ARG A 262 6.83 10.99 16.01
CA ARG A 262 6.41 10.09 17.10
C ARG A 262 7.34 8.89 17.31
N GLY A 263 8.33 8.67 16.43
CA GLY A 263 9.22 7.51 16.48
C GLY A 263 8.60 6.18 16.01
N GLU A 264 7.47 6.26 15.30
CA GLU A 264 6.69 5.12 14.79
C GLU A 264 7.10 4.71 13.36
N ALA A 265 7.88 5.55 12.68
CA ALA A 265 8.41 5.35 11.33
C ALA A 265 9.88 5.79 11.23
N THR A 266 10.60 5.30 10.23
CA THR A 266 11.97 5.73 9.92
C THR A 266 11.97 6.83 8.86
N VAL A 267 13.01 7.68 8.87
CA VAL A 267 13.25 8.67 7.79
C VAL A 267 13.56 7.96 6.48
N GLU A 268 14.37 6.91 6.51
CA GLU A 268 14.63 6.07 5.34
C GLU A 268 13.50 5.04 5.17
N PRO A 269 12.95 4.86 3.96
CA PRO A 269 11.91 3.87 3.72
C PRO A 269 12.49 2.45 3.70
N PHE A 270 11.65 1.45 3.99
CA PHE A 270 11.90 0.08 3.56
C PHE A 270 12.02 0.04 2.03
N ILE A 271 13.00 -0.69 1.50
CA ILE A 271 13.24 -0.79 0.05
C ILE A 271 12.77 -2.17 -0.45
N PRO A 272 11.63 -2.25 -1.16
CA PRO A 272 11.20 -3.48 -1.83
C PRO A 272 12.21 -3.92 -2.89
N SER A 273 12.31 -5.23 -3.13
CA SER A 273 13.32 -5.82 -4.04
C SER A 273 13.24 -5.35 -5.50
N ASN A 274 12.10 -4.77 -5.91
CA ASN A 274 11.86 -4.31 -7.27
C ASN A 274 11.89 -2.78 -7.43
N ILE A 275 12.30 -2.03 -6.41
CA ILE A 275 12.34 -0.56 -6.42
C ILE A 275 13.76 -0.09 -6.12
N SER A 276 14.22 0.92 -6.84
CA SER A 276 15.42 1.69 -6.49
C SER A 276 15.05 3.16 -6.34
N PHE A 277 15.51 3.79 -5.26
CA PHE A 277 15.33 5.22 -5.01
C PHE A 277 16.56 6.06 -5.41
N ASP A 278 17.61 5.43 -5.93
CA ASP A 278 18.87 6.07 -6.32
C ASP A 278 18.88 6.63 -7.76
N SER A 279 17.73 6.60 -8.43
CA SER A 279 17.53 7.00 -9.84
C SER A 279 17.29 8.49 -10.04
#